data_AF-A0A0E9LZ64-F1
#
_entry.id   AF-A0A0E9LZ64-F1
#
_cell.length_a   1.000
_cell.length_b   1.000
_cell.length_c   1.000
_cell.angle_alpha   90.00
_cell.angle_beta   90.00
_cell.angle_gamma   90.00
#
_symmetry.space_group_name_H-M   'P 1'
#
loop_
_entity.id
_entity.type
_entity.pdbx_description
1 polymer ?
#
loop_
_entity_poly.entity_id
_entity_poly.type
_entity_poly.pdbx_seq_one_letter_code
_entity_poly.pdbx_strand_id
1 'polypeptide(L)'
;MSNVKISTLINWTFSIIPIWFIGMTLYQRIFAAKSAKEAKRAWFIAGLFEYPFMAFLGVFLGMLAKAAFASGIIPAAEMAMADNESAMPLMLKHVLPIGALGLIMAAYFSAILSTADSCLMAASGNISRDLFNYKKSKNALKVVQWMTLIIGILAIAVALYVPSVLELMLLSYGFMVSGLMAPVLGFLLFKKPSRKAAIASMIAGSATLLVLQITGFRLPWELDAVVPALSLSLLLMLLVQMMGQKD
;
A
#
# COMPACT_ATOMS: atom_id res chain seq x y z
N MET A 1 3.05 14.45 -25.84
CA MET A 1 2.86 14.31 -24.39
C MET A 1 1.43 13.85 -24.09
N SER A 2 1.06 12.62 -24.47
CA SER A 2 -0.32 12.11 -24.39
C SER A 2 -0.41 10.70 -23.79
N ASN A 3 0.53 10.34 -22.91
CA ASN A 3 0.65 8.96 -22.41
C ASN A 3 -0.05 8.72 -21.06
N VAL A 4 -0.50 9.76 -20.37
CA VAL A 4 -1.19 9.64 -19.07
C VAL A 4 -2.52 10.38 -19.17
N LYS A 5 -3.62 9.65 -19.02
CA LYS A 5 -4.96 10.25 -18.97
C LYS A 5 -5.15 10.94 -17.62
N ILE A 6 -5.96 12.01 -17.60
CA ILE A 6 -6.33 12.70 -16.36
C ILE A 6 -7.00 11.72 -15.39
N SER A 7 -7.79 10.76 -15.89
CA SER A 7 -8.38 9.68 -15.09
C SER A 7 -7.34 8.86 -14.33
N THR A 8 -6.21 8.53 -14.95
CA THR A 8 -5.10 7.82 -14.29
C THR A 8 -4.53 8.63 -13.12
N LEU A 9 -4.33 9.93 -13.31
CA LEU A 9 -3.85 10.82 -12.22
C LEU A 9 -4.85 10.88 -11.06
N ILE A 10 -6.15 10.98 -11.37
CA ILE A 10 -7.22 10.98 -10.36
C ILE A 10 -7.21 9.66 -9.59
N ASN A 11 -7.19 8.53 -10.31
CA ASN A 11 -7.20 7.20 -9.72
C ASN A 11 -6.02 7.00 -8.76
N TRP A 12 -4.80 7.36 -9.19
CA TRP A 12 -3.62 7.25 -8.33
C TRP A 12 -3.66 8.22 -7.15
N THR A 13 -4.20 9.42 -7.33
CA THR A 13 -4.40 10.38 -6.23
C THR A 13 -5.30 9.80 -5.15
N PHE A 14 -6.44 9.22 -5.54
CA PHE A 14 -7.40 8.62 -4.60
C PHE A 14 -6.91 7.32 -3.99
N SER A 15 -6.12 6.52 -4.71
CA SER A 15 -5.56 5.27 -4.20
C SER A 15 -4.35 5.50 -3.29
N ILE A 16 -3.42 6.39 -3.64
CA ILE A 16 -2.09 6.47 -3.01
C ILE A 16 -2.04 7.49 -1.88
N ILE A 17 -2.54 8.72 -2.07
CA ILE A 17 -2.39 9.79 -1.07
C ILE A 17 -3.05 9.42 0.27
N PRO A 18 -4.29 8.89 0.31
CA PRO A 18 -4.95 8.56 1.57
C PRO A 18 -4.22 7.50 2.43
N ILE A 19 -3.42 6.62 1.82
CA ILE A 19 -2.68 5.55 2.53
C ILE A 19 -1.78 6.14 3.62
N TRP A 20 -1.16 7.28 3.34
CA TRP A 20 -0.23 7.95 4.25
C TRP A 20 -0.88 8.38 5.57
N PHE A 21 -2.22 8.47 5.60
CA PHE A 21 -3.00 8.82 6.77
C PHE A 21 -3.55 7.61 7.53
N ILE A 22 -3.49 6.40 6.96
CA ILE A 22 -4.15 5.21 7.52
C ILE A 22 -3.20 4.03 7.71
N GLY A 23 -2.02 4.05 7.09
CA GLY A 23 -1.05 2.95 7.13
C GLY A 23 -0.49 2.71 8.54
N MET A 24 -0.76 1.55 9.12
CA MET A 24 -0.33 1.22 10.49
C MET A 24 1.20 1.24 10.67
N THR A 25 1.96 0.83 9.66
CA THR A 25 3.44 0.82 9.69
C THR A 25 4.02 2.22 9.91
N LEU A 26 3.32 3.26 9.45
CA LEU A 26 3.68 4.65 9.63
C LEU A 26 3.46 5.09 11.09
N TYR A 27 2.30 4.74 11.65
CA TYR A 27 1.98 5.00 13.05
C TYR A 27 2.94 4.31 14.01
N GLN A 28 3.32 3.06 13.73
CA GLN A 28 4.32 2.34 14.53
C GLN A 28 5.64 3.12 14.63
N ARG A 29 6.10 3.69 13.51
CA ARG A 29 7.32 4.51 13.48
C ARG A 29 7.16 5.83 14.24
N ILE A 30 5.99 6.46 14.18
CA ILE A 30 5.68 7.67 14.96
C ILE A 30 5.72 7.36 16.46
N PHE A 31 5.08 6.27 16.91
CA PHE A 31 5.04 5.88 18.32
C PHE A 31 6.38 5.36 18.85
N ALA A 32 7.26 4.87 17.97
CA ALA A 32 8.62 4.49 18.32
C ALA A 32 9.58 5.70 18.43
N ALA A 33 9.19 6.88 17.94
CA ALA A 33 10.02 8.08 18.02
C ALA A 33 10.12 8.60 19.45
N LYS A 34 11.29 9.14 19.82
CA LYS A 34 11.56 9.64 21.17
C LYS A 34 10.70 10.85 21.56
N SER A 35 10.30 11.66 20.58
CA SER A 35 9.46 12.84 20.80
C SER A 35 8.70 13.22 19.53
N ALA A 36 7.66 14.04 19.67
CA ALA A 36 6.92 14.59 18.53
C ALA A 36 7.80 15.44 17.60
N LYS A 37 8.82 16.12 18.14
CA LYS A 37 9.77 16.90 17.35
C LYS A 37 10.62 15.99 16.46
N GLU A 38 11.13 14.90 17.02
CA GLU A 38 11.90 13.91 16.27
C GLU A 38 11.04 13.20 15.22
N ALA A 39 9.79 12.86 15.56
CA ALA A 39 8.86 12.28 14.59
C ALA A 39 8.63 13.21 13.39
N LYS A 40 8.33 14.50 13.64
CA LYS A 40 8.14 15.49 12.56
C LYS A 40 9.39 15.67 11.70
N ARG A 41 10.58 15.70 12.31
CA ARG A 41 11.86 15.82 11.59
C ARG A 41 12.11 14.59 10.72
N ALA A 42 11.91 13.39 11.25
CA ALA A 42 12.07 12.14 10.51
C ALA A 42 11.12 12.09 9.30
N TRP A 43 9.87 12.50 9.49
CA TRP A 43 8.87 12.58 8.41
C TRP A 43 9.23 13.57 7.32
N PHE A 44 9.72 14.76 7.68
CA PHE A 44 10.13 15.76 6.69
C PHE A 44 11.32 15.25 5.86
N ILE A 45 12.31 14.64 6.52
CA ILE A 45 13.47 14.05 5.84
C ILE A 45 13.02 12.90 4.93
N ALA A 46 12.16 12.00 5.42
CA ALA A 46 11.62 10.89 4.64
C ALA A 46 10.90 11.40 3.39
N GLY A 47 10.01 12.38 3.53
CA GLY A 47 9.29 12.97 2.39
C GLY A 47 10.21 13.61 1.36
N LEU A 48 11.30 14.28 1.80
CA LEU A 48 12.28 14.87 0.88
C LEU A 48 13.09 13.82 0.10
N PHE A 49 13.45 12.70 0.73
CA PHE A 49 14.12 11.59 0.06
C PHE A 49 13.17 10.80 -0.84
N GLU A 50 11.91 10.68 -0.44
CA GLU A 50 10.90 9.98 -1.22
C GLU A 50 10.54 10.76 -2.49
N TYR A 51 10.21 12.04 -2.32
CA TYR A 51 9.96 12.97 -3.41
C TYR A 51 10.93 14.17 -3.32
N PRO A 52 11.85 14.35 -4.29
CA PRO A 52 11.82 13.72 -5.62
C PRO A 52 12.62 12.40 -5.76
N PHE A 53 13.61 12.12 -4.91
CA PHE A 53 14.68 11.18 -5.28
C PHE A 53 14.19 9.76 -5.57
N MET A 54 13.46 9.11 -4.66
CA MET A 54 12.99 7.73 -4.90
C MET A 54 11.93 7.67 -6.00
N ALA A 55 11.00 8.62 -6.04
CA ALA A 55 9.94 8.67 -7.03
C ALA A 55 10.49 8.72 -8.46
N PHE A 56 11.47 9.59 -8.72
CA PHE A 56 12.08 9.70 -10.05
C PHE A 56 13.07 8.57 -10.34
N LEU A 57 13.78 8.05 -9.32
CA LEU A 57 14.74 6.96 -9.52
C LEU A 57 14.06 5.70 -10.06
N GLY A 58 12.89 5.31 -9.52
CA GLY A 58 12.16 4.13 -10.01
C GLY A 58 11.73 4.26 -11.47
N VAL A 59 11.15 5.42 -11.83
CA VAL A 59 10.76 5.72 -13.21
C VAL A 59 11.98 5.75 -14.14
N PHE A 60 13.07 6.35 -13.68
CA PHE A 60 14.32 6.43 -14.43
C PHE A 60 14.91 5.05 -14.71
N LEU A 61 14.97 4.17 -13.71
CA LEU A 61 15.44 2.79 -13.89
C LEU A 61 14.54 1.99 -14.84
N GLY A 62 13.21 2.18 -14.78
CA GLY A 62 12.29 1.56 -15.73
C GLY A 62 12.50 2.07 -17.17
N MET A 63 12.75 3.37 -17.35
CA MET A 63 13.08 3.95 -18.65
C MET A 63 14.41 3.43 -19.19
N LEU A 64 15.43 3.29 -18.32
CA LEU A 64 16.71 2.70 -18.71
C LEU A 64 16.54 1.23 -19.12
N ALA A 65 15.72 0.45 -18.41
CA ALA A 65 15.44 -0.94 -18.78
C ALA A 65 14.79 -1.02 -20.17
N LYS A 66 13.83 -0.13 -20.45
CA LYS A 66 13.21 -0.01 -21.77
C LYS A 66 14.20 0.43 -22.85
N ALA A 67 15.11 1.35 -22.55
CA ALA A 67 16.14 1.80 -23.49
C ALA A 67 17.17 0.69 -23.78
N ALA A 68 17.62 -0.03 -22.75
CA ALA A 68 18.51 -1.18 -22.88
C ALA A 68 17.90 -2.28 -23.76
N PHE A 69 16.59 -2.51 -23.60
CA PHE A 69 15.83 -3.39 -24.49
C PHE A 69 15.83 -2.89 -25.94
N ALA A 70 15.45 -1.63 -26.17
CA ALA A 70 15.41 -1.05 -27.51
C ALA A 70 16.79 -1.04 -28.20
N SER A 71 17.87 -1.02 -27.42
CA SER A 71 19.25 -1.02 -27.90
C SER A 71 19.81 -2.43 -28.15
N GLY A 72 19.02 -3.49 -27.89
CA GLY A 72 19.44 -4.88 -28.10
C GLY A 72 20.44 -5.42 -27.08
N ILE A 73 20.64 -4.73 -25.95
CA ILE A 73 21.52 -5.18 -24.86
C ILE A 73 20.93 -6.43 -24.19
N ILE A 74 19.60 -6.49 -24.10
CA ILE A 74 18.87 -7.63 -23.56
C ILE A 74 18.53 -8.60 -24.70
N PRO A 75 18.91 -9.88 -24.63
CA PRO A 75 18.57 -10.87 -25.64
C PRO A 75 17.05 -11.04 -25.80
N ALA A 76 16.58 -11.15 -27.05
CA ALA A 76 15.15 -11.28 -27.35
C ALA A 76 14.48 -12.51 -26.69
N ALA A 77 15.24 -13.60 -26.49
CA ALA A 77 14.75 -14.79 -25.79
C ALA A 77 14.48 -14.53 -24.29
N GLU A 78 15.31 -13.73 -23.62
CA GLU A 78 15.07 -13.35 -22.22
C GLU A 78 13.89 -12.38 -22.12
N MET A 79 13.69 -11.51 -23.12
CA MET A 79 12.53 -10.62 -23.17
C MET A 79 11.22 -11.38 -23.33
N ALA A 80 11.17 -12.43 -24.14
CA ALA A 80 9.95 -13.19 -24.37
C ALA A 80 9.38 -13.82 -23.08
N MET A 81 10.24 -14.00 -22.07
CA MET A 81 9.90 -14.58 -20.76
C MET A 81 9.82 -13.53 -19.64
N ALA A 82 10.08 -12.25 -19.94
CA ALA A 82 10.10 -11.19 -18.94
C ALA A 82 8.70 -10.60 -18.72
N ASP A 83 8.35 -10.37 -17.45
CA ASP A 83 7.25 -9.51 -17.05
C ASP A 83 7.72 -8.04 -16.85
N ASN A 84 6.79 -7.12 -16.60
CA ASN A 84 7.13 -5.72 -16.41
C ASN A 84 8.00 -5.49 -15.16
N GLU A 85 7.79 -6.30 -14.12
CA GLU A 85 8.45 -6.23 -12.82
C GLU A 85 9.90 -6.74 -12.85
N SER A 86 10.23 -7.66 -13.75
CA SER A 86 11.57 -8.24 -13.95
C SER A 86 12.46 -7.42 -14.88
N ALA A 87 11.91 -6.41 -15.56
CA ALA A 87 12.64 -5.58 -16.52
C ALA A 87 13.90 -4.93 -15.90
N MET A 88 13.80 -4.40 -14.68
CA MET A 88 14.93 -3.74 -14.00
C MET A 88 16.02 -4.73 -13.57
N PRO A 89 15.72 -5.84 -12.85
CA PRO A 89 16.72 -6.85 -12.54
C PRO A 89 17.42 -7.42 -13.79
N LEU A 90 16.67 -7.63 -14.87
CA LEU A 90 17.18 -8.19 -16.11
C LEU A 90 18.11 -7.19 -16.82
N MET A 91 17.77 -5.90 -16.83
CA MET A 91 18.69 -4.85 -17.29
C MET A 91 19.99 -4.85 -16.48
N LEU A 92 19.92 -4.89 -15.15
CA LEU A 92 21.12 -4.85 -14.29
C LEU A 92 22.06 -6.04 -14.55
N LYS A 93 21.50 -7.22 -14.82
CA LYS A 93 22.26 -8.44 -15.16
C LYS A 93 23.18 -8.24 -16.37
N HIS A 94 22.73 -7.50 -17.39
CA HIS A 94 23.49 -7.31 -18.63
C HIS A 94 24.37 -6.06 -18.63
N VAL A 95 24.10 -5.10 -17.75
CA VAL A 95 24.86 -3.84 -17.67
C VAL A 95 26.00 -3.89 -16.65
N LEU A 96 25.84 -4.65 -15.56
CA LEU A 96 26.79 -4.63 -14.45
C LEU A 96 27.76 -5.82 -14.47
N PRO A 97 29.02 -5.61 -14.02
CA PRO A 97 29.94 -6.71 -13.76
C PRO A 97 29.43 -7.58 -12.59
N ILE A 98 29.80 -8.85 -12.59
CA ILE A 98 29.22 -9.87 -11.69
C ILE A 98 29.29 -9.50 -10.19
N GLY A 99 30.37 -8.85 -9.74
CA GLY A 99 30.51 -8.40 -8.35
C GLY A 99 29.54 -7.27 -7.98
N ALA A 100 29.40 -6.27 -8.86
CA ALA A 100 28.47 -5.16 -8.65
C ALA A 100 27.01 -5.60 -8.74
N LEU A 101 26.72 -6.53 -9.67
CA LEU A 101 25.40 -7.16 -9.80
C LEU A 101 24.98 -7.82 -8.47
N GLY A 102 25.86 -8.65 -7.89
CA GLY A 102 25.57 -9.32 -6.62
C GLY A 102 25.29 -8.35 -5.48
N LEU A 103 26.08 -7.27 -5.38
CA LEU A 103 25.90 -6.25 -4.36
C LEU A 103 24.58 -5.49 -4.52
N ILE A 104 24.22 -5.09 -5.75
CA ILE A 104 22.98 -4.35 -6.02
C ILE A 104 21.76 -5.26 -5.83
N MET A 105 21.82 -6.52 -6.26
CA MET A 105 20.75 -7.50 -6.02
C MET A 105 20.53 -7.76 -4.53
N ALA A 106 21.61 -7.86 -3.75
CA ALA A 106 21.51 -7.99 -2.29
C ALA A 106 20.83 -6.77 -1.66
N ALA A 107 21.19 -5.54 -2.09
CA ALA A 107 20.55 -4.32 -1.63
C ALA A 107 19.06 -4.26 -2.02
N TYR A 108 18.71 -4.68 -3.24
CA TYR A 108 17.34 -4.76 -3.73
C TYR A 108 16.47 -5.71 -2.90
N PHE A 109 16.92 -6.95 -2.69
CA PHE A 109 16.18 -7.89 -1.86
C PHE A 109 16.11 -7.47 -0.39
N SER A 110 17.18 -6.87 0.15
CA SER A 110 17.18 -6.32 1.51
C SER A 110 16.11 -5.23 1.68
N ALA A 111 15.96 -4.33 0.71
CA ALA A 111 14.92 -3.30 0.73
C ALA A 111 13.51 -3.91 0.72
N ILE A 112 13.26 -4.91 -0.13
CA ILE A 112 11.97 -5.63 -0.17
C ILE A 112 11.68 -6.31 1.17
N LEU A 113 12.65 -7.04 1.72
CA LEU A 113 12.52 -7.76 2.99
C LEU A 113 12.28 -6.80 4.17
N SER A 114 12.88 -5.60 4.17
CA SER A 114 12.64 -4.59 5.20
C SER A 114 11.19 -4.10 5.26
N THR A 115 10.53 -4.06 4.11
CA THR A 115 9.10 -3.69 4.00
C THR A 115 8.21 -4.86 4.39
N ALA A 116 8.52 -6.06 3.88
CA ALA A 116 7.80 -7.28 4.20
C ALA A 116 7.79 -7.55 5.72
N ASP A 117 8.94 -7.39 6.38
CA ASP A 117 9.08 -7.52 7.84
C ASP A 117 8.17 -6.54 8.61
N SER A 118 8.22 -5.26 8.24
CA SER A 118 7.37 -4.22 8.86
C SER A 118 5.87 -4.52 8.69
N CYS A 119 5.45 -4.97 7.49
CA CYS A 119 4.05 -5.32 7.20
C CYS A 119 3.60 -6.57 7.97
N LEU A 120 4.45 -7.61 8.03
CA LEU A 120 4.17 -8.83 8.79
C LEU A 120 4.04 -8.54 10.28
N MET A 121 4.96 -7.75 10.85
CA MET A 121 4.90 -7.32 12.25
C MET A 121 3.64 -6.49 12.55
N ALA A 122 3.26 -5.59 11.65
CA ALA A 122 2.03 -4.81 11.82
C ALA A 122 0.77 -5.69 11.76
N ALA A 123 0.68 -6.59 10.79
CA ALA A 123 -0.46 -7.48 10.65
C ALA A 123 -0.58 -8.46 11.83
N SER A 124 0.50 -9.15 12.18
CA SER A 124 0.50 -10.12 13.29
C SER A 124 0.28 -9.45 14.64
N GLY A 125 0.85 -8.26 14.84
CA GLY A 125 0.64 -7.44 16.02
C GLY A 125 -0.81 -6.98 16.17
N ASN A 126 -1.43 -6.47 15.11
CA ASN A 126 -2.83 -6.04 15.12
C ASN A 126 -3.78 -7.21 15.39
N ILE A 127 -3.62 -8.32 14.67
CA ILE A 127 -4.47 -9.51 14.88
C ILE A 127 -4.33 -10.04 16.30
N SER A 128 -3.10 -10.21 16.77
CA SER A 128 -2.85 -10.70 18.13
C SER A 128 -3.48 -9.76 19.16
N ARG A 129 -3.21 -8.45 19.06
CA ARG A 129 -3.62 -7.45 20.05
C ARG A 129 -5.12 -7.20 20.05
N ASP A 130 -5.69 -6.99 18.87
CA ASP A 130 -7.04 -6.43 18.74
C ASP A 130 -8.09 -7.55 18.69
N LEU A 131 -7.76 -8.72 18.14
CA LEU A 131 -8.68 -9.86 18.07
C LEU A 131 -8.53 -10.82 19.26
N PHE A 132 -7.30 -11.09 19.70
CA PHE A 132 -7.01 -12.07 20.76
C PHE A 132 -6.67 -11.44 22.14
N ASN A 133 -6.63 -10.11 22.26
CA ASN A 133 -6.36 -9.35 23.49
C ASN A 133 -5.20 -9.90 24.34
N TYR A 134 -4.13 -10.35 23.66
CA TYR A 134 -3.06 -11.17 24.26
C TYR A 134 -2.15 -10.44 25.27
N LYS A 135 -2.32 -9.13 25.51
CA LYS A 135 -1.47 -8.32 26.40
C LYS A 135 -1.36 -8.87 27.84
N LYS A 136 -2.26 -9.76 28.25
CA LYS A 136 -2.25 -10.40 29.58
C LYS A 136 -1.67 -11.83 29.58
N SER A 137 -1.24 -12.35 28.44
CA SER A 137 -0.74 -13.72 28.30
C SER A 137 0.76 -13.81 28.60
N LYS A 138 1.16 -14.79 29.42
CA LYS A 138 2.58 -15.16 29.61
C LYS A 138 3.25 -15.61 28.30
N ASN A 139 2.47 -16.04 27.30
CA ASN A 139 2.93 -16.52 26.00
C ASN A 139 2.75 -15.50 24.87
N ALA A 140 2.66 -14.22 25.23
CA ALA A 140 2.37 -13.13 24.31
C ALA A 140 3.27 -13.11 23.06
N LEU A 141 4.58 -13.30 23.24
CA LEU A 141 5.54 -13.36 22.15
C LEU A 141 5.31 -14.56 21.22
N LYS A 142 5.02 -15.74 21.79
CA LYS A 142 4.77 -16.97 21.02
C LYS A 142 3.54 -16.83 20.14
N VAL A 143 2.48 -16.20 20.64
CA VAL A 143 1.25 -15.94 19.85
C VAL A 143 1.58 -15.08 18.63
N VAL A 144 2.31 -13.98 18.82
CA VAL A 144 2.72 -13.11 17.71
C VAL A 144 3.60 -13.84 16.70
N GLN A 145 4.56 -14.66 17.16
CA GLN A 145 5.42 -15.46 16.28
C GLN A 145 4.61 -16.45 15.42
N TRP A 146 3.66 -17.15 16.02
CA TRP A 146 2.76 -18.05 15.28
C TRP A 146 1.87 -17.28 14.28
N MET A 147 1.34 -16.12 14.68
CA MET A 147 0.56 -15.28 13.76
C MET A 147 1.43 -14.79 12.59
N THR A 148 2.67 -14.36 12.84
CA THR A 148 3.61 -13.97 11.79
C THR A 148 3.87 -15.13 10.82
N LEU A 149 4.07 -16.35 11.34
CA LEU A 149 4.28 -17.53 10.49
C LEU A 149 3.06 -17.83 9.62
N ILE A 150 1.85 -17.83 10.20
CA ILE A 150 0.60 -18.11 9.48
C ILE A 150 0.36 -17.05 8.39
N ILE A 151 0.49 -15.76 8.72
CA ILE A 151 0.30 -14.67 7.77
C ILE A 151 1.36 -14.73 6.66
N GLY A 152 2.62 -15.06 7.00
CA GLY A 152 3.69 -15.24 6.01
C GLY A 152 3.40 -16.37 5.03
N ILE A 153 2.93 -17.53 5.52
CA ILE A 153 2.53 -18.65 4.65
C ILE A 153 1.37 -18.24 3.73
N LEU A 154 0.36 -17.54 4.25
CA LEU A 154 -0.75 -17.03 3.44
C LEU A 154 -0.28 -16.01 2.40
N ALA A 155 0.64 -15.12 2.76
CA ALA A 155 1.21 -14.14 1.82
C ALA A 155 1.98 -14.83 0.69
N ILE A 156 2.77 -15.87 0.98
CA ILE A 156 3.46 -16.68 -0.03
C ILE A 156 2.43 -17.39 -0.92
N ALA A 157 1.38 -17.98 -0.35
CA ALA A 157 0.33 -18.63 -1.12
C ALA A 157 -0.32 -17.65 -2.11
N VAL A 158 -0.70 -16.44 -1.66
CA VAL A 158 -1.24 -15.41 -2.55
C VAL A 158 -0.23 -15.01 -3.62
N ALA A 159 1.05 -14.81 -3.26
CA ALA A 159 2.10 -14.42 -4.19
C ALA A 159 2.33 -15.44 -5.33
N LEU A 160 2.06 -16.73 -5.10
CA LEU A 160 2.19 -17.78 -6.12
C LEU A 160 1.06 -17.75 -7.18
N TYR A 161 -0.07 -17.09 -6.90
CA TYR A 161 -1.23 -17.07 -7.82
C TYR A 161 -1.47 -15.71 -8.47
N VAL A 162 -0.89 -14.63 -7.96
CA VAL A 162 -1.14 -13.27 -8.46
C VAL A 162 -0.11 -12.90 -9.53
N PRO A 163 -0.54 -12.55 -10.76
CA PRO A 163 0.36 -12.28 -11.87
C PRO A 163 0.99 -10.89 -11.87
N SER A 164 0.37 -9.88 -11.23
CA SER A 164 0.94 -8.52 -11.13
C SER A 164 0.98 -8.03 -9.69
N VAL A 165 2.17 -7.59 -9.26
CA VAL A 165 2.40 -7.03 -7.94
C VAL A 165 1.75 -5.65 -7.82
N LEU A 166 1.84 -4.84 -8.88
CA LEU A 166 1.26 -3.49 -8.90
C LEU A 166 -0.27 -3.53 -8.74
N GLU A 167 -0.95 -4.40 -9.46
CA GLU A 167 -2.42 -4.52 -9.39
C GLU A 167 -2.89 -4.95 -8.01
N LEU A 168 -2.23 -5.96 -7.42
CA LEU A 168 -2.55 -6.43 -6.07
C LEU A 168 -2.31 -5.36 -5.00
N MET A 169 -1.23 -4.59 -5.17
CA MET A 169 -0.92 -3.46 -4.29
C MET A 169 -2.01 -2.39 -4.38
N LEU A 170 -2.39 -1.97 -5.59
CA LEU A 170 -3.44 -0.97 -5.82
C LEU A 170 -4.80 -1.45 -5.31
N LEU A 171 -5.13 -2.73 -5.45
CA LEU A 171 -6.35 -3.31 -4.89
C LEU A 171 -6.34 -3.26 -3.36
N SER A 172 -5.24 -3.70 -2.73
CA SER A 172 -5.05 -3.66 -1.27
C SER A 172 -5.17 -2.23 -0.74
N TYR A 173 -4.57 -1.29 -1.45
CA TYR A 173 -4.62 0.14 -1.13
C TYR A 173 -6.03 0.70 -1.26
N GLY A 174 -6.70 0.47 -2.39
CA GLY A 174 -8.07 0.91 -2.60
C GLY A 174 -9.01 0.38 -1.52
N PHE A 175 -8.88 -0.90 -1.15
CA PHE A 175 -9.67 -1.51 -0.08
C PHE A 175 -9.44 -0.83 1.28
N MET A 176 -8.17 -0.62 1.65
CA MET A 176 -7.81 0.04 2.90
C MET A 176 -8.30 1.48 2.95
N VAL A 177 -8.10 2.25 1.87
CA VAL A 177 -8.52 3.65 1.74
C VAL A 177 -10.05 3.78 1.83
N SER A 178 -10.78 2.98 1.06
CA SER A 178 -12.24 3.05 1.01
C SER A 178 -12.87 2.72 2.36
N GLY A 179 -12.28 1.81 3.13
CA GLY A 179 -12.76 1.43 4.45
C GLY A 179 -12.36 2.41 5.55
N LEU A 180 -11.09 2.82 5.62
CA LEU A 180 -10.53 3.44 6.83
C LEU A 180 -10.42 4.97 6.78
N MET A 181 -10.36 5.57 5.59
CA MET A 181 -10.10 7.00 5.47
C MET A 181 -11.23 7.85 6.06
N ALA A 182 -12.50 7.50 5.79
CA ALA A 182 -13.64 8.27 6.29
C ALA A 182 -13.76 8.25 7.83
N PRO A 183 -13.65 7.10 8.53
CA PRO A 183 -13.57 7.07 9.99
C PRO A 183 -12.41 7.89 10.56
N VAL A 184 -11.22 7.82 9.96
CA VAL A 184 -10.04 8.56 10.42
C VAL A 184 -10.27 10.06 10.30
N LEU A 185 -10.77 10.54 9.16
CA LEU A 185 -11.13 11.94 8.99
C LEU A 185 -12.24 12.37 9.96
N GLY A 186 -13.27 11.54 10.14
CA GLY A 186 -14.33 11.86 11.08
C GLY A 186 -13.84 11.95 12.53
N PHE A 187 -12.89 11.11 12.94
CA PHE A 187 -12.24 11.21 14.25
C PHE A 187 -11.42 12.51 14.40
N LEU A 188 -10.75 12.96 13.34
CA LEU A 188 -9.92 14.17 13.36
C LEU A 188 -10.76 15.46 13.29
N LEU A 189 -11.89 15.44 12.58
CA LEU A 189 -12.70 16.63 12.29
C LEU A 189 -13.85 16.85 13.28
N PHE A 190 -14.47 15.77 13.77
CA PHE A 190 -15.62 15.89 14.69
C PHE A 190 -15.20 15.82 16.15
N LYS A 191 -15.75 16.71 16.98
CA LYS A 191 -15.53 16.71 18.44
C LYS A 191 -16.07 15.45 19.14
N LYS A 192 -17.14 14.86 18.60
CA LYS A 192 -17.82 13.66 19.12
C LYS A 192 -18.13 12.71 17.96
N PRO A 193 -17.15 11.93 17.46
CA PRO A 193 -17.36 11.02 16.34
C PRO A 193 -18.27 9.85 16.76
N SER A 194 -19.25 9.53 15.93
CA SER A 194 -20.23 8.46 16.15
C SER A 194 -19.65 7.11 15.74
N ARG A 195 -19.70 6.14 16.66
CA ARG A 195 -19.32 4.74 16.38
C ARG A 195 -20.16 4.13 15.25
N LYS A 196 -21.45 4.45 15.19
CA LYS A 196 -22.36 3.95 14.15
C LYS A 196 -21.96 4.50 12.78
N ALA A 197 -21.63 5.79 12.69
CA ALA A 197 -21.17 6.42 11.45
C ALA A 197 -19.86 5.82 10.96
N ALA A 198 -18.89 5.62 11.88
CA ALA A 198 -17.62 5.00 11.55
C ALA A 198 -17.82 3.57 10.97
N ILE A 199 -18.56 2.70 11.65
CA ILE A 199 -18.78 1.33 11.18
C ILE A 199 -19.55 1.32 9.84
N ALA A 200 -20.57 2.15 9.69
CA ALA A 200 -21.36 2.24 8.46
C ALA A 200 -20.49 2.65 7.26
N SER A 201 -19.66 3.69 7.42
CA SER A 201 -18.73 4.15 6.38
C SER A 201 -17.69 3.08 6.01
N MET A 202 -17.10 2.40 7.01
CA MET A 202 -16.15 1.31 6.78
C MET A 202 -16.73 0.20 5.92
N ILE A 203 -17.88 -0.33 6.33
CA ILE A 203 -18.52 -1.46 5.64
C ILE A 203 -18.94 -1.03 4.24
N ALA A 204 -19.60 0.11 4.10
CA ALA A 204 -20.09 0.57 2.80
C ALA A 204 -18.96 0.87 1.81
N GLY A 205 -17.88 1.53 2.25
CA GLY A 205 -16.73 1.81 1.39
C GLY A 205 -16.02 0.54 0.93
N SER A 206 -15.64 -0.33 1.86
CA SER A 206 -14.97 -1.60 1.54
C SER A 206 -15.85 -2.53 0.69
N ALA A 207 -17.14 -2.64 1.00
CA ALA A 207 -18.06 -3.47 0.23
C ALA A 207 -18.27 -2.92 -1.19
N THR A 208 -18.41 -1.60 -1.35
CA THR A 208 -18.58 -0.99 -2.67
C THR A 208 -17.38 -1.25 -3.57
N LEU A 209 -16.16 -1.10 -3.03
CA LEU A 209 -14.95 -1.41 -3.78
C LEU A 209 -14.91 -2.87 -4.21
N LEU A 210 -15.15 -3.81 -3.29
CA LEU A 210 -15.13 -5.24 -3.61
C LEU A 210 -16.21 -5.62 -4.62
N VAL A 211 -17.42 -5.09 -4.49
CA VAL A 211 -18.52 -5.35 -5.43
C VAL A 211 -18.17 -4.83 -6.82
N LEU A 212 -17.65 -3.62 -6.94
CA LEU A 212 -17.24 -3.05 -8.24
C LEU A 212 -16.08 -3.84 -8.86
N GLN A 213 -15.11 -4.29 -8.04
CA GLN A 213 -13.99 -5.08 -8.52
C GLN A 213 -14.43 -6.48 -8.99
N ILE A 214 -15.29 -7.16 -8.22
CA ILE A 214 -15.77 -8.52 -8.54
C ILE A 214 -16.71 -8.51 -9.75
N THR A 215 -17.58 -7.50 -9.86
CA THR A 215 -18.50 -7.38 -11.00
C THR A 215 -17.80 -6.93 -12.28
N GLY A 216 -16.55 -6.44 -12.18
CA GLY A 216 -15.81 -5.89 -13.32
C GLY A 216 -16.49 -4.67 -13.93
N PHE A 217 -17.31 -3.95 -13.16
CA PHE A 217 -18.09 -2.84 -13.66
C PHE A 217 -17.18 -1.68 -14.06
N ARG A 218 -17.19 -1.33 -15.35
CA ARG A 218 -16.40 -0.23 -15.88
C ARG A 218 -17.11 1.09 -15.60
N LEU A 219 -16.53 1.90 -14.73
CA LEU A 219 -17.06 3.21 -14.40
C LEU A 219 -16.89 4.19 -15.56
N PRO A 220 -17.79 5.19 -15.68
CA PRO A 220 -17.61 6.31 -16.59
C PRO A 220 -16.24 6.98 -16.39
N TRP A 221 -15.67 7.50 -17.48
CA TRP A 221 -14.36 8.18 -17.47
C TRP A 221 -13.16 7.34 -17.02
N GLU A 222 -13.27 6.01 -17.04
CA GLU A 222 -12.18 5.09 -16.64
C GLU A 222 -11.70 5.32 -15.19
N LEU A 223 -12.64 5.67 -14.31
CA LEU A 223 -12.34 5.80 -12.88
C LEU A 223 -12.20 4.42 -12.23
N ASP A 224 -11.28 4.33 -11.27
CA ASP A 224 -11.10 3.12 -10.47
C ASP A 224 -12.18 3.01 -9.39
N ALA A 225 -12.48 1.78 -8.97
CA ALA A 225 -13.49 1.49 -7.94
C ALA A 225 -13.26 2.24 -6.61
N VAL A 226 -12.03 2.64 -6.31
CA VAL A 226 -11.68 3.42 -5.11
C VAL A 226 -12.41 4.76 -5.05
N VAL A 227 -12.66 5.41 -6.19
CA VAL A 227 -13.23 6.77 -6.24
C VAL A 227 -14.67 6.78 -5.72
N PRO A 228 -15.61 6.00 -6.30
CA PRO A 228 -16.97 5.94 -5.76
C PRO A 228 -17.03 5.27 -4.38
N ALA A 229 -16.17 4.30 -4.09
CA ALA A 229 -16.15 3.62 -2.80
C ALA A 229 -15.75 4.56 -1.65
N LEU A 230 -14.67 5.33 -1.81
CA LEU A 230 -14.26 6.35 -0.85
C LEU A 230 -15.30 7.46 -0.74
N SER A 231 -15.88 7.90 -1.87
CA SER A 231 -16.91 8.94 -1.88
C SER A 231 -18.14 8.51 -1.08
N LEU A 232 -18.63 7.28 -1.27
CA LEU A 232 -19.75 6.75 -0.50
C LEU A 232 -19.42 6.61 0.99
N SER A 233 -18.21 6.12 1.30
CA SER A 233 -17.72 6.01 2.67
C SER A 233 -17.75 7.37 3.39
N LEU A 234 -17.23 8.41 2.74
CA LEU A 234 -17.25 9.78 3.27
C LEU A 234 -18.67 10.33 3.44
N LEU A 235 -19.53 10.15 2.44
CA LEU A 235 -20.92 10.59 2.49
C LEU A 235 -21.69 9.94 3.65
N LEU A 236 -21.54 8.62 3.83
CA LEU A 236 -22.20 7.92 4.93
C LEU A 236 -21.65 8.31 6.29
N MET A 237 -20.33 8.56 6.40
CA MET A 237 -19.75 9.10 7.61
C MET A 237 -20.41 10.43 7.98
N LEU A 238 -20.56 11.35 7.02
CA LEU A 238 -21.19 12.65 7.25
C LEU A 238 -22.69 12.53 7.61
N LEU A 239 -23.47 11.78 6.82
CA LEU A 239 -24.92 11.68 7.01
C LEU A 239 -25.28 11.03 8.34
N VAL A 240 -24.66 9.89 8.67
CA VAL A 240 -24.94 9.17 9.93
C VAL A 240 -24.41 9.96 11.14
N GLN A 241 -23.30 10.68 10.99
CA GLN A 241 -22.78 11.57 12.02
C GLN A 241 -23.76 12.70 12.34
N MET A 242 -24.34 13.34 11.32
CA MET A 242 -25.31 14.42 11.50
C MET A 242 -26.61 13.92 12.14
N MET A 243 -27.06 12.72 11.78
CA MET A 243 -28.25 12.11 12.40
C MET A 243 -28.01 11.79 13.88
N GLY A 244 -26.82 11.29 14.23
CA GLY A 244 -26.49 10.94 15.62
C GLY A 244 -26.15 12.11 16.54
N GLN A 245 -26.06 13.35 16.03
CA GLN A 245 -25.89 14.56 16.84
C GLN A 245 -27.21 15.23 17.25
N LYS A 246 -28.34 14.75 16.71
CA LYS A 246 -29.68 15.26 17.07
C LYS A 246 -30.24 14.65 18.36
N ASP A 247 -29.56 13.66 18.93
CA ASP A 247 -29.84 13.04 20.23
C ASP A 247 -28.84 13.53 21.29
#